data_AF-A0A8H9IED7-F1
#
_entry.id   AF-A0A8H9IED7-F1
#
_cell.length_a   1.000
_cell.length_b   1.000
_cell.length_c   1.000
_cell.angle_alpha   90.00
_cell.angle_beta   90.00
_cell.angle_gamma   90.00
#
_symmetry.space_group_name_H-M   'P 1'
#
loop_
_entity.id
_entity.type
_entity.pdbx_description
1 polymer ?
#
loop_
_entity_poly.entity_id
_entity_poly.type
_entity_poly.pdbx_seq_one_letter_code
_entity_poly.pdbx_strand_id
1 'polypeptide(L)' 'MVRNSLKYVSWKDYKAVTTDLKQVYRSSTEDEALLELERFSEKWDDQYPQISKSWRTHWQNLNTLFN' A
#
# COMPACT_ATOMS: atom_id res chain seq x y z
N MET A 1 -2.00 -5.65 7.72
CA MET A 1 -2.67 -4.68 6.84
C MET A 1 -3.04 -5.23 5.47
N VAL A 2 -2.10 -5.79 4.70
CA VAL A 2 -2.34 -6.30 3.34
C VAL A 2 -3.59 -7.18 3.22
N ARG A 3 -3.76 -8.16 4.13
CA ARG A 3 -4.95 -9.03 4.12
C ARG A 3 -6.28 -8.28 4.30
N ASN A 4 -6.30 -7.20 5.10
CA ASN A 4 -7.50 -6.38 5.27
C ASN A 4 -7.72 -5.47 4.06
N SER A 5 -6.66 -4.95 3.46
CA SER A 5 -6.71 -4.14 2.24
C SER A 5 -7.29 -4.92 1.06
N LEU A 6 -6.98 -6.22 0.96
CA LEU A 6 -7.40 -7.07 -0.16
C LEU A 6 -8.83 -7.61 -0.03
N LYS A 7 -9.50 -7.42 1.12
CA LYS A 7 -10.85 -7.97 1.37
C LYS A 7 -11.91 -7.39 0.42
N TYR A 8 -11.71 -6.16 -0.04
CA TYR A 8 -12.64 -5.42 -0.88
C TYR A 8 -12.15 -5.23 -2.32
N VAL A 9 -11.02 -5.84 -2.65
CA VAL A 9 -10.42 -5.74 -3.98
C VAL A 9 -11.06 -6.77 -4.89
N SER A 10 -11.46 -6.34 -6.09
CA SER A 10 -12.00 -7.26 -7.09
C SER A 10 -10.97 -8.32 -7.47
N TRP A 11 -11.41 -9.54 -7.84
CA TRP A 11 -10.49 -10.59 -8.28
C TRP A 11 -9.62 -10.16 -9.47
N LYS A 12 -10.19 -9.35 -10.37
CA LYS A 12 -9.50 -8.81 -11.55
C LYS A 12 -8.30 -7.94 -11.15
N ASP A 13 -8.47 -7.12 -10.11
CA ASP A 13 -7.44 -6.17 -9.68
C ASP A 13 -6.52 -6.76 -8.59
N TYR A 14 -6.91 -7.87 -7.97
CA TYR A 14 -6.20 -8.50 -6.85
C TYR A 14 -4.70 -8.66 -7.12
N LYS A 15 -4.34 -9.18 -8.30
CA LYS A 15 -2.93 -9.41 -8.66
C LYS A 15 -2.16 -8.09 -8.81
N ALA A 16 -2.78 -7.08 -9.42
CA ALA A 16 -2.16 -5.77 -9.64
C ALA A 16 -2.00 -5.02 -8.31
N VAL A 17 -3.08 -4.90 -7.53
CA VAL A 17 -3.08 -4.28 -6.20
C VAL A 17 -2.05 -4.94 -5.28
N THR A 18 -2.01 -6.29 -5.24
CA THR A 18 -1.02 -6.99 -4.41
C THR A 18 0.42 -6.74 -4.87
N THR A 19 0.65 -6.59 -6.18
CA THR A 19 1.98 -6.31 -6.71
C THR A 19 2.45 -4.93 -6.31
N ASP A 20 1.57 -3.92 -6.44
CA ASP A 20 1.89 -2.54 -6.08
C ASP A 20 2.08 -2.40 -4.55
N LEU A 21 1.21 -3.02 -3.74
CA LEU A 21 1.39 -3.05 -2.27
C LEU A 21 2.67 -3.77 -1.81
N LYS A 22 3.18 -4.73 -2.60
CA LYS A 22 4.46 -5.39 -2.31
C LYS A 22 5.65 -4.47 -2.56
N GLN A 23 5.53 -3.47 -3.44
CA GLN A 23 6.63 -2.53 -3.69
C GLN A 23 6.89 -1.69 -2.43
N VAL A 24 5.83 -1.18 -1.79
CA VAL A 24 5.92 -0.46 -0.51
C VAL A 24 6.68 -1.25 0.57
N TYR A 25 6.44 -2.57 0.67
CA TYR A 25 7.16 -3.43 1.62
C TYR A 25 8.58 -3.79 1.21
N ARG A 26 8.91 -3.69 -0.07
CA ARG A 26 10.22 -4.06 -0.63
C ARG A 26 11.18 -2.87 -0.71
N SER A 27 10.66 -1.66 -0.54
CA SER A 27 11.45 -0.44 -0.45
C SER A 27 12.54 -0.58 0.62
N SER A 28 13.70 0.01 0.34
CA SER A 28 14.87 -0.08 1.22
C SER A 28 14.90 1.02 2.28
N THR A 29 14.21 2.14 2.03
CA THR A 29 14.13 3.30 2.91
C THR A 29 12.69 3.73 3.14
N GLU A 30 12.45 4.49 4.21
CA GLU A 30 11.13 5.10 4.47
C GLU A 30 10.68 5.96 3.29
N ASP A 31 11.55 6.82 2.77
CA ASP A 31 11.22 7.74 1.68
C ASP A 31 10.80 7.01 0.41
N GLU A 32 11.49 5.90 0.08
CA GLU A 32 11.12 5.06 -1.06
C GLU A 32 9.78 4.37 -0.82
N ALA A 33 9.53 3.90 0.41
CA ALA A 33 8.27 3.28 0.76
C ALA A 33 7.09 4.28 0.72
N LEU A 34 7.31 5.51 1.16
CA LEU A 34 6.34 6.61 1.05
C LEU A 34 6.06 6.96 -0.41
N LEU A 35 7.09 7.03 -1.26
CA LEU A 35 6.93 7.30 -2.68
C LEU A 35 6.11 6.21 -3.38
N GLU A 36 6.38 4.94 -3.08
CA GLU A 36 5.60 3.82 -3.61
C GLU A 36 4.16 3.81 -3.08
N LEU A 37 3.94 4.24 -1.84
CA LEU A 37 2.59 4.42 -1.29
C LEU A 37 1.84 5.56 -1.96
N GLU A 38 2.52 6.66 -2.29
CA GLU A 38 1.97 7.80 -3.04
C GLU A 38 1.52 7.36 -4.44
N ARG A 39 2.41 6.65 -5.17
CA ARG A 39 2.11 6.06 -6.49
C ARG A 39 0.95 5.07 -6.43
N PHE A 40 0.90 4.27 -5.36
CA PHE A 40 -0.23 3.38 -5.12
C PHE A 40 -1.54 4.17 -4.97
N SER A 41 -1.54 5.24 -4.17
CA SER A 41 -2.74 6.07 -4.01
C SER A 41 -3.19 6.72 -5.32
N GLU A 42 -2.27 7.29 -6.10
CA GLU A 42 -2.61 7.90 -7.40
C GLU A 42 -3.31 6.93 -8.35
N LYS A 43 -2.90 5.65 -8.32
CA LYS A 43 -3.44 4.62 -9.20
C LYS A 43 -4.74 3.99 -8.70
N TRP A 44 -4.89 3.83 -7.39
CA TRP A 44 -5.94 3.00 -6.81
C TRP A 44 -6.92 3.74 -5.92
N ASP A 45 -6.69 4.99 -5.53
CA ASP A 45 -7.60 5.70 -4.61
C ASP A 45 -8.97 5.99 -5.23
N ASP A 46 -9.07 6.11 -6.55
CA ASP A 46 -10.36 6.26 -7.22
C ASP A 46 -11.28 5.05 -7.01
N GLN A 47 -10.72 3.84 -6.87
CA GLN A 47 -11.50 2.60 -6.68
C GLN A 47 -11.44 2.06 -5.25
N TYR A 48 -10.30 2.19 -4.60
CA TYR A 48 -9.98 1.57 -3.31
C TYR A 48 -9.33 2.58 -2.32
N PRO A 49 -9.94 3.76 -2.07
CA PRO A 49 -9.33 4.83 -1.26
C PRO A 49 -9.07 4.41 0.20
N GLN A 50 -9.78 3.39 0.69
CA GLN A 50 -9.59 2.89 2.05
C GLN A 50 -8.26 2.15 2.22
N ILE A 51 -7.64 1.67 1.14
CA ILE A 51 -6.36 0.96 1.22
C ILE A 51 -5.26 1.94 1.60
N SER A 52 -5.01 2.97 0.79
CA SER A 52 -3.98 3.98 1.07
C SER A 52 -4.20 4.67 2.42
N LYS A 53 -5.45 5.01 2.76
CA LYS A 53 -5.81 5.60 4.05
C LYS A 53 -5.45 4.70 5.24
N SER A 54 -5.75 3.41 5.15
CA SER A 54 -5.39 2.44 6.18
C SER A 54 -3.88 2.34 6.35
N TRP A 55 -3.14 2.30 5.25
CA TRP A 55 -1.68 2.26 5.26
C TRP A 55 -1.04 3.51 5.87
N ARG A 56 -1.51 4.71 5.48
CA ARG A 56 -1.06 5.98 6.08
C ARG A 56 -1.37 6.05 7.57
N THR A 57 -2.55 5.57 7.99
CA THR A 57 -2.94 5.55 9.42
C THR A 57 -2.03 4.68 10.27
N HIS A 58 -1.59 3.54 9.74
CA HIS A 58 -0.69 2.63 10.46
C HIS A 58 0.78 2.82 10.06
N TRP A 59 1.11 3.90 9.35
CA TRP A 59 2.45 4.14 8.81
C TRP A 59 3.51 4.15 9.91
N GLN A 60 3.21 4.77 11.06
CA GLN A 60 4.12 4.80 12.20
C GLN A 60 4.55 3.41 12.69
N ASN A 61 3.69 2.40 12.53
CA ASN A 61 4.04 1.02 12.87
C ASN A 61 4.86 0.34 11.77
N LEU A 62 4.61 0.69 10.50
CA LEU A 62 5.34 0.15 9.36
C LEU A 62 6.73 0.73 9.22
N ASN A 63 6.90 2.01 9.55
CA ASN A 63 8.16 2.69 9.38
C ASN A 63 9.28 2.10 10.26
N THR A 64 8.92 1.45 11.37
CA THR A 64 9.88 0.70 12.20
C THR A 64 10.59 -0.46 11.47
N LEU A 65 10.14 -0.84 10.28
CA LEU A 65 10.77 -1.85 9.42
C LEU A 65 11.90 -1.28 8.56
N PHE A 66 11.94 0.05 8.38
CA PHE A 66 12.99 0.75 7.63
C PHE A 66 13.97 1.36 8.65
N ASN A 67 15.27 1.17 8.43
CA ASN A 67 16.36 1.71 9.27
C ASN A 67 17.10 2.81 8.52
#